data_AF-A0A380FDE2-F1
#
_entry.id   AF-A0A380FDE2-F1
#
_cell.length_a   1.000
_cell.length_b   1.000
_cell.length_c   1.000
_cell.angle_alpha   90.00
_cell.angle_beta   90.00
_cell.angle_gamma   90.00
#
_symmetry.space_group_name_H-M   'P 1'
#
loop_
_entity.id
_entity.type
_entity.pdbx_description
1 polymer ?
#
loop_
_entity_poly.entity_id
_entity_poly.type
_entity_poly.pdbx_seq_one_letter_code
_entity_poly.pdbx_strand_id
1 'polypeptide(L)'
;MVKKIGLVGINGTGKSTLLKVIAGIDEDYDAEITHPNSYRIRYSSQKQEFDEDLTVFEAVLTSETKTLQVIRDYEFAVNQYSAEQN
;
A
#
# COMPACT_ATOMS: atom_id res chain seq x y z
N MET A 1 18.66 1.52 14.60
CA MET A 1 17.74 2.45 15.30
C MET A 1 16.77 3.02 14.26
N VAL A 2 15.47 2.73 14.39
CA VAL A 2 14.45 3.30 13.49
C VAL A 2 14.09 4.70 14.01
N LYS A 3 14.20 5.73 13.18
CA LYS A 3 13.75 7.08 13.51
C LYS A 3 12.26 7.21 13.19
N LYS A 4 11.49 7.71 14.15
CA LYS A 4 10.07 8.06 13.97
C LYS A 4 9.96 9.58 13.94
N ILE A 5 9.25 10.11 12.94
CA ILE A 5 9.01 11.54 12.76
C ILE A 5 7.50 11.75 12.67
N GLY A 6 6.99 12.78 13.36
CA GLY A 6 5.59 13.18 13.32
C GLY A 6 5.44 14.60 12.81
N LEU A 7 4.49 14.83 11.91
CA LEU A 7 4.12 16.14 11.39
C LEU A 7 2.79 16.59 12.00
N VAL A 8 2.78 17.71 12.72
CA VAL A 8 1.60 18.22 13.46
C VAL A 8 1.32 19.67 13.05
N GLY A 9 0.04 20.04 12.99
CA GLY A 9 -0.41 21.38 12.62
C GLY A 9 -1.92 21.42 12.38
N ILE A 10 -2.52 22.62 12.34
CA ILE A 10 -3.98 22.80 12.17
C ILE A 10 -4.48 22.23 10.83
N ASN A 11 -5.77 21.91 10.72
CA ASN A 11 -6.36 21.41 9.47
C ASN A 11 -6.19 22.43 8.34
N GLY A 12 -5.94 21.94 7.12
CA GLY A 12 -5.75 22.80 5.95
C GLY A 12 -4.33 23.33 5.72
N THR A 13 -3.36 23.08 6.61
CA THR A 13 -1.96 23.56 6.44
C THR A 13 -1.10 22.74 5.47
N GLY A 14 -1.70 21.90 4.63
CA GLY A 14 -0.96 21.13 3.63
C GLY A 14 -0.20 19.90 4.16
N LYS A 15 -0.42 19.43 5.40
CA LYS A 15 0.24 18.22 5.93
C LYS A 15 0.05 16.99 5.05
N SER A 16 -1.19 16.71 4.66
CA SER A 16 -1.51 15.60 3.77
C SER A 16 -0.93 15.81 2.37
N THR A 17 -0.93 17.06 1.88
CA THR A 17 -0.33 17.44 0.60
C THR A 17 1.16 17.17 0.61
N LEU A 18 1.90 17.61 1.64
CA LEU A 18 3.32 17.36 1.79
C LEU A 18 3.65 15.86 1.79
N LEU A 19 2.87 15.04 2.49
CA LEU A 19 3.08 13.58 2.49
C LEU A 19 2.81 12.95 1.13
N LYS A 20 1.84 13.45 0.35
CA LYS A 20 1.58 12.99 -1.03
C LYS A 20 2.70 13.38 -1.99
N VAL A 21 3.22 14.61 -1.88
CA VAL A 21 4.37 15.09 -2.67
C VAL A 21 5.60 14.23 -2.39
N ILE A 22 5.93 13.99 -1.10
CA ILE A 22 7.04 13.11 -0.71
C ILE A 22 6.84 11.68 -1.25
N ALA A 23 5.59 11.21 -1.33
CA ALA A 23 5.26 9.89 -1.87
C ALA A 23 5.24 9.82 -3.40
N GLY A 24 5.41 10.95 -4.12
CA GLY A 24 5.28 11.01 -5.57
C GLY A 24 3.86 10.83 -6.09
N ILE A 25 2.84 11.08 -5.26
CA ILE A 25 1.41 10.97 -5.64
C ILE A 25 0.88 12.30 -6.19
N ASP A 26 1.42 13.42 -5.69
CA ASP A 26 1.05 14.77 -6.09
C ASP A 26 2.26 15.41 -6.77
N GLU A 27 2.11 15.74 -8.05
CA GLU A 27 3.19 16.29 -8.90
C GLU A 27 3.07 17.82 -9.08
N ASP A 28 2.00 18.44 -8.57
CA ASP A 28 1.77 19.88 -8.69
C ASP A 28 2.44 20.63 -7.51
N TYR A 29 3.76 20.74 -7.58
CA TYR A 29 4.56 21.45 -6.58
C TYR A 29 5.83 22.07 -7.18
N ASP A 30 6.32 23.12 -6.55
CA ASP A 30 7.62 23.73 -6.85
C ASP A 30 8.58 23.47 -5.68
N ALA A 31 9.32 22.35 -5.76
CA ALA A 31 10.33 21.95 -4.79
C ALA A 31 11.30 20.90 -5.38
N GLU A 32 12.45 20.74 -4.74
CA GLU A 32 13.39 19.65 -5.06
C GLU A 32 13.27 18.51 -4.02
N ILE A 33 13.09 17.28 -4.49
CA ILE A 33 13.03 16.09 -3.64
C ILE A 33 14.28 15.25 -3.90
N THR A 34 15.09 15.04 -2.86
CA THR A 34 16.29 14.19 -2.92
C THR A 34 16.24 13.10 -1.86
N HIS A 35 16.45 11.84 -2.25
CA HIS A 35 16.63 10.71 -1.34
C HIS A 35 17.59 9.69 -1.96
N PRO A 36 18.21 8.79 -1.16
CA PRO A 36 19.09 7.76 -1.71
C PRO A 36 18.32 6.81 -2.65
N ASN A 37 18.95 6.35 -3.72
CA ASN A 37 18.33 5.47 -4.74
C ASN A 37 17.78 4.14 -4.18
N SER A 38 18.33 3.67 -3.06
CA SER A 38 17.91 2.41 -2.42
C SER A 38 16.68 2.55 -1.53
N TYR A 39 16.18 3.77 -1.30
CA TYR A 39 14.99 3.99 -0.48
C TYR A 39 13.72 3.69 -1.28
N ARG A 40 12.81 2.94 -0.66
CA ARG A 40 11.43 2.79 -1.15
C ARG A 40 10.51 3.54 -0.20
N ILE A 41 9.76 4.48 -0.74
CA ILE A 41 8.73 5.21 0.00
C ILE A 41 7.42 4.43 -0.15
N ARG A 42 6.78 4.11 0.98
CA ARG A 42 5.44 3.53 1.01
C ARG A 42 4.49 4.52 1.67
N TYR A 43 3.48 4.92 0.94
CA TYR A 43 2.43 5.80 1.43
C TYR A 43 1.20 4.98 1.82
N SER A 44 0.61 5.31 2.97
CA SER A 44 -0.68 4.78 3.39
C SER A 44 -1.68 5.93 3.39
N SER A 45 -2.65 5.87 2.49
CA SER A 45 -3.74 6.84 2.48
C SER A 45 -4.64 6.69 3.71
N GLN A 46 -5.30 7.78 4.10
CA GLN A 46 -6.32 7.74 5.16
C GLN A 46 -7.62 7.06 4.68
N LYS A 47 -7.93 7.21 3.38
CA LYS A 47 -9.02 6.50 2.72
C LYS A 47 -8.42 5.43 1.83
N GLN A 48 -8.60 4.16 2.20
CA GLN A 48 -8.29 3.04 1.34
C GLN A 48 -9.50 2.76 0.46
N GLU A 49 -9.24 2.46 -0.81
CA GLU A 49 -10.24 1.96 -1.73
C GLU A 49 -10.06 0.44 -1.77
N PHE A 50 -11.16 -0.27 -1.60
CA PHE A 50 -11.20 -1.72 -1.67
C PHE A 50 -12.13 -2.12 -2.80
N ASP A 51 -11.77 -3.20 -3.46
CA ASP A 51 -12.66 -3.85 -4.41
C ASP A 51 -13.77 -4.56 -3.61
N GLU A 52 -15.03 -4.19 -3.86
CA GLU A 52 -16.19 -4.72 -3.16
C GLU A 52 -16.51 -6.16 -3.57
N ASP A 53 -15.97 -6.64 -4.70
CA ASP A 53 -16.12 -8.02 -5.16
C ASP A 53 -15.16 -8.98 -4.45
N LEU A 54 -14.17 -8.46 -3.71
CA LEU A 54 -13.20 -9.27 -2.99
C LEU A 54 -13.63 -9.56 -1.56
N THR A 55 -13.42 -10.80 -1.14
CA THR A 55 -13.44 -11.15 0.28
C THR A 55 -12.27 -10.47 1.00
N VAL A 56 -12.39 -10.32 2.32
CA VAL A 56 -11.31 -9.78 3.18
C VAL A 56 -9.99 -10.55 2.96
N PHE A 57 -10.07 -11.87 2.77
CA PHE A 57 -8.92 -12.71 2.52
C PHE A 57 -8.21 -12.36 1.20
N GLU A 58 -8.98 -12.25 0.12
CA GLU A 58 -8.46 -11.88 -1.20
C GLU A 58 -7.87 -10.47 -1.22
N ALA A 59 -8.53 -9.51 -0.56
CA ALA A 59 -8.06 -8.12 -0.44
C ALA A 59 -6.69 -8.01 0.26
N VAL A 60 -6.43 -8.85 1.27
CA VAL A 60 -5.13 -8.91 1.95
C VAL A 60 -4.04 -9.50 1.05
N LEU A 61 -4.41 -10.43 0.17
CA LEU A 61 -3.50 -11.12 -0.74
C LEU A 61 -3.26 -10.40 -2.07
N THR A 62 -3.92 -9.27 -2.33
CA THR A 62 -3.77 -8.48 -3.58
C THR A 62 -2.36 -7.90 -3.77
N SER A 63 -1.51 -7.89 -2.75
CA SER A 63 -0.14 -7.38 -2.83
C SER A 63 0.72 -8.09 -3.88
N GLU A 64 1.47 -7.31 -4.66
CA GLU A 64 2.38 -7.80 -5.72
C GLU A 64 3.66 -8.48 -5.21
N THR A 65 3.83 -8.63 -3.90
CA THR A 65 5.00 -9.34 -3.37
C THR A 65 4.96 -10.81 -3.77
N LYS A 66 6.08 -11.34 -4.28
CA LYS A 66 6.21 -12.76 -4.66
C LYS A 66 5.71 -13.73 -3.59
N THR A 67 5.96 -13.43 -2.32
CA THR A 67 5.50 -14.26 -1.19
C THR A 67 3.98 -14.35 -1.12
N LEU A 68 3.27 -13.22 -1.21
CA LEU A 68 1.80 -13.22 -1.14
C LEU A 68 1.17 -13.80 -2.41
N GLN A 69 1.81 -13.64 -3.57
CA GLN A 69 1.40 -14.33 -4.81
C GLN A 69 1.45 -15.85 -4.63
N VAL A 70 2.56 -16.40 -4.13
CA VAL A 70 2.72 -17.85 -3.88
C VAL A 70 1.67 -18.35 -2.88
N ILE A 71 1.41 -17.61 -1.81
CA ILE A 71 0.38 -17.98 -0.82
C ILE A 71 -1.00 -18.01 -1.48
N ARG A 72 -1.36 -16.98 -2.25
CA ARG A 72 -2.64 -16.91 -2.95
C ARG A 72 -2.83 -18.05 -3.93
N ASP A 73 -1.80 -18.35 -4.73
CA ASP A 73 -1.86 -19.40 -5.74
C ASP A 73 -2.01 -20.79 -5.09
N TYR A 74 -1.34 -21.01 -3.95
CA TYR A 74 -1.49 -22.23 -3.15
C TYR A 74 -2.91 -22.39 -2.61
N GLU A 75 -3.46 -21.35 -1.97
CA GLU A 75 -4.81 -21.39 -1.41
C GLU A 75 -5.88 -21.63 -2.48
N PHE A 76 -5.72 -21.01 -3.66
CA PHE A 76 -6.58 -21.25 -4.80
C PHE A 76 -6.54 -22.72 -5.26
N ALA A 77 -5.34 -23.31 -5.37
CA ALA A 77 -5.18 -24.70 -5.76
C ALA A 77 -5.81 -25.69 -4.74
N VAL A 78 -5.64 -25.44 -3.44
CA VAL A 78 -6.22 -26.26 -2.37
C VAL A 78 -7.74 -26.20 -2.38
N ASN A 79 -8.32 -25.01 -2.57
CA ASN A 79 -9.77 -24.83 -2.62
C ASN A 79 -10.38 -25.52 -3.84
N GLN A 80 -9.75 -25.42 -5.01
CA GLN A 80 -10.20 -26.15 -6.21
C GLN A 80 -10.14 -27.66 -6.02
N TYR A 81 -9.03 -28.19 -5.51
CA TYR A 81 -8.89 -29.63 -5.25
C TYR A 81 -9.96 -30.14 -4.25
N SER A 82 -10.26 -29.37 -3.21
CA SER A 82 -11.26 -29.74 -2.22
C SER A 82 -12.69 -29.72 -2.77
N ALA A 83 -12.97 -28.82 -3.73
CA ALA A 83 -14.27 -28.73 -4.39
C ALA A 83 -14.53 -29.86 -5.39
N GLU A 84 -13.49 -30.37 -6.05
CA GLU A 84 -13.60 -31.51 -6.99
C GLU A 84 -13.86 -32.86 -6.30
N GLN A 85 -13.61 -32.95 -4.99
CA GLN A 85 -13.76 -34.19 -4.21
C GLN A 85 -15.11 -34.28 -3.44
N ASN A 86 -15.98 -33.29 -3.61
CA ASN A 86 -17.37 -33.27 -3.12
C ASN A 86 -18.36 -33.42 -4.28
#